data_AF-A0A7V9F6H9-F1
#
_entry.id   AF-A0A7V9F6H9-F1
#
_cell.length_a   1.000
_cell.length_b   1.000
_cell.length_c   1.000
_cell.angle_alpha   90.00
_cell.angle_beta   90.00
_cell.angle_gamma   90.00
#
_symmetry.space_group_name_H-M   'P 1'
#
loop_
_entity.id
_entity.type
_entity.pdbx_description
1 polymer ?
#
loop_
_entity_poly.entity_id
_entity_poly.type
_entity_poly.pdbx_seq_one_letter_code
_entity_poly.pdbx_strand_id
1 'polypeptide(L)'
;KASGESVELEGVKVEVVDTIGAGDSFEAGLLSGLADTECLSAAAIAEQPAAALRAVLQRAIDVSAMTCGRAGADPPTRANYDAMRSA
;
A
#
# COMPACT_ATOMS: atom_id res chain seq x y z
N LYS A 1 -15.38 -10.36 16.46
CA LYS A 1 -14.02 -10.88 16.77
C LYS A 1 -13.24 -10.90 15.46
N ALA A 2 -11.98 -10.49 15.45
CA ALA A 2 -11.12 -10.69 14.27
C ALA A 2 -10.99 -12.20 14.00
N SER A 3 -10.95 -12.61 12.73
CA SER A 3 -10.83 -14.02 12.33
C SER A 3 -9.52 -14.66 12.79
N GLY A 4 -8.51 -13.85 13.16
CA GLY A 4 -7.17 -14.31 13.50
C GLY A 4 -6.33 -14.66 12.26
N GLU A 5 -6.84 -14.35 11.07
CA GLU A 5 -6.15 -14.58 9.81
C GLU A 5 -4.97 -13.61 9.65
N SER A 6 -3.79 -14.14 9.34
CA SER A 6 -2.58 -13.39 9.07
C SER A 6 -2.18 -13.51 7.61
N VAL A 7 -1.71 -12.41 7.02
CA VAL A 7 -1.14 -12.39 5.68
C VAL A 7 0.25 -11.78 5.74
N GLU A 8 1.21 -12.45 5.12
CA GLU A 8 2.57 -11.95 4.96
C GLU A 8 2.80 -11.60 3.49
N LEU A 9 3.42 -10.44 3.26
CA LEU A 9 3.84 -9.96 1.95
C LEU A 9 5.27 -9.46 2.09
N GLU A 10 6.09 -9.83 1.12
CA GLU A 10 7.46 -9.34 1.01
C GLU A 10 7.48 -7.86 0.62
N GLY A 11 8.47 -7.14 1.14
CA GLY A 11 8.75 -5.78 0.69
C GLY A 11 9.26 -5.77 -0.75
N VAL A 12 9.12 -4.62 -1.42
CA VAL A 12 9.70 -4.40 -2.75
C VAL A 12 11.14 -3.89 -2.60
N LYS A 13 12.09 -4.56 -3.25
CA LYS A 13 13.49 -4.09 -3.30
C LYS A 13 13.60 -2.85 -4.17
N VAL A 14 14.19 -1.80 -3.62
CA VAL A 14 14.49 -0.55 -4.30
C VAL A 14 15.90 -0.08 -3.96
N GLU A 15 16.47 0.78 -4.79
CA GLU A 15 17.63 1.56 -4.40
C GLU A 15 17.18 2.62 -3.38
N VAL A 16 17.55 2.44 -2.11
CA VAL A 16 17.07 3.31 -1.02
C VAL A 16 17.86 4.61 -1.02
N VAL A 17 17.14 5.73 -1.09
CA VAL A 17 17.67 7.08 -0.99
C VAL A 17 17.39 7.67 0.40
N ASP A 18 16.16 7.54 0.89
CA ASP A 18 15.70 8.00 2.21
C ASP A 18 14.55 7.08 2.68
N THR A 19 14.13 7.15 3.93
CA THR A 19 12.96 6.43 4.47
C THR A 19 11.95 7.36 5.15
N ILE A 20 12.21 8.66 5.21
CA ILE A 20 11.29 9.65 5.77
C ILE A 20 9.96 9.61 4.99
N GLY A 21 8.85 9.46 5.70
CA GLY A 21 7.50 9.41 5.11
C GLY A 21 7.13 8.07 4.45
N ALA A 22 7.98 7.04 4.52
CA ALA A 22 7.66 5.71 3.97
C ALA A 22 6.44 5.06 4.66
N GLY A 23 6.30 5.27 5.98
CA GLY A 23 5.15 4.79 6.75
C GLY A 23 3.86 5.53 6.39
N ASP A 24 3.92 6.86 6.31
CA ASP A 24 2.78 7.68 5.89
C ASP A 24 2.34 7.34 4.45
N SER A 25 3.31 7.06 3.59
CA SER A 25 3.10 6.61 2.20
C SER A 25 2.45 5.22 2.15
N PHE A 26 2.87 4.30 3.02
CA PHE A 26 2.23 3.00 3.18
C PHE A 26 0.75 3.17 3.59
N GLU A 27 0.49 3.99 4.62
CA GLU A 27 -0.88 4.25 5.09
C GLU A 27 -1.75 4.92 4.01
N ALA A 28 -1.21 5.91 3.29
CA ALA A 28 -1.90 6.54 2.17
C ALA A 28 -2.22 5.53 1.04
N GLY A 29 -1.26 4.64 0.71
CA GLY A 29 -1.46 3.58 -0.27
C GLY A 29 -2.52 2.57 0.16
N LEU A 30 -2.51 2.18 1.43
CA LEU A 30 -3.51 1.30 2.05
C LEU A 30 -4.91 1.92 1.98
N LEU A 31 -5.07 3.14 2.50
CA LEU A 31 -6.36 3.84 2.53
C LEU A 31 -6.86 4.14 1.11
N SER A 32 -5.98 4.55 0.19
CA SER A 32 -6.37 4.77 -1.20
C SER A 32 -6.77 3.46 -1.91
N GLY A 33 -6.14 2.34 -1.59
CA GLY A 33 -6.53 1.03 -2.15
C GLY A 33 -7.88 0.56 -1.61
N LEU A 34 -8.13 0.73 -0.31
CA LEU A 34 -9.44 0.47 0.29
C LEU A 34 -10.52 1.39 -0.26
N ALA A 35 -10.20 2.65 -0.53
CA ALA A 35 -11.14 3.60 -1.14
C ALA A 35 -11.54 3.16 -2.55
N ASP A 36 -10.58 2.68 -3.36
CA ASP A 36 -10.86 2.17 -4.72
C ASP A 36 -11.78 0.93 -4.71
N THR A 37 -11.84 0.19 -3.60
CA THR A 37 -12.73 -0.97 -3.41
C THR A 37 -13.94 -0.64 -2.53
N GLU A 38 -14.19 0.63 -2.22
CA GLU A 38 -15.28 1.09 -1.34
C GLU A 38 -15.27 0.45 0.07
N CYS A 39 -14.10 0.02 0.55
CA CYS A 39 -13.91 -0.73 1.80
C CYS A 39 -13.31 0.13 2.94
N LEU A 40 -13.89 1.31 3.20
CA LEU A 40 -13.39 2.26 4.21
C LEU A 40 -14.04 2.12 5.59
N SER A 41 -14.56 0.94 5.92
CA SER A 41 -15.11 0.65 7.26
C SER A 41 -14.59 -0.68 7.78
N ALA A 42 -14.49 -0.81 9.10
CA ALA A 42 -14.06 -2.05 9.73
C ALA A 42 -14.95 -3.25 9.35
N ALA A 43 -16.26 -3.03 9.16
CA ALA A 43 -17.19 -4.06 8.70
C ALA A 43 -16.90 -4.48 7.26
N ALA A 44 -16.74 -3.50 6.35
CA ALA A 44 -16.43 -3.78 4.95
C ALA A 44 -15.09 -4.52 4.79
N ILE A 45 -14.07 -4.15 5.56
CA ILE A 45 -12.77 -4.83 5.59
C ILE A 45 -12.91 -6.27 6.09
N ALA A 46 -13.70 -6.51 7.14
CA ALA A 46 -13.89 -7.83 7.72
C ALA A 46 -14.61 -8.83 6.78
N GLU A 47 -15.34 -8.32 5.79
CA GLU A 47 -16.04 -9.14 4.78
C GLU A 47 -15.18 -9.41 3.53
N GLN A 48 -14.01 -8.76 3.40
CA GLN A 48 -13.15 -8.96 2.24
C GLN A 48 -12.41 -10.30 2.29
N PRO A 49 -12.30 -11.02 1.15
CA PRO A 49 -11.43 -12.18 1.05
C PRO A 49 -9.97 -11.75 1.21
N ALA A 50 -9.14 -12.62 1.80
CA ALA A 50 -7.72 -12.36 2.00
C ALA A 50 -6.99 -11.94 0.70
N ALA A 51 -7.38 -12.49 -0.45
CA ALA A 51 -6.81 -12.10 -1.75
C ALA A 51 -7.03 -10.61 -2.09
N ALA A 52 -8.20 -10.06 -1.76
CA ALA A 52 -8.49 -8.63 -1.98
C ALA A 52 -7.64 -7.76 -1.05
N LEU A 53 -7.54 -8.15 0.24
CA LEU A 53 -6.69 -7.44 1.20
C LEU A 53 -5.21 -7.50 0.82
N ARG A 54 -4.73 -8.62 0.26
CA ARG A 54 -3.36 -8.74 -0.26
C ARG A 54 -3.08 -7.75 -1.40
N ALA A 55 -4.04 -7.53 -2.31
CA ALA A 55 -3.87 -6.56 -3.39
C ALA A 55 -3.76 -5.11 -2.87
N VAL A 56 -4.57 -4.77 -1.87
CA VAL A 56 -4.51 -3.46 -1.20
C VAL A 56 -3.19 -3.29 -0.44
N LEU A 57 -2.74 -4.32 0.27
CA LEU A 57 -1.44 -4.31 0.97
C LEU A 57 -0.28 -4.20 -0.01
N GLN A 58 -0.35 -4.87 -1.17
CA GLN A 58 0.67 -4.74 -2.20
C GLN A 58 0.80 -3.29 -2.69
N ARG A 59 -0.33 -2.60 -2.92
CA ARG A 59 -0.30 -1.15 -3.23
C ARG A 59 0.41 -0.35 -2.15
N ALA A 60 0.10 -0.60 -0.88
CA ALA A 60 0.72 0.11 0.24
C ALA A 60 2.25 -0.09 0.27
N ILE A 61 2.70 -1.33 0.04
CA ILE A 61 4.13 -1.68 -0.07
C ILE A 61 4.78 -0.96 -1.26
N ASP A 62 4.16 -1.00 -2.43
CA ASP A 62 4.67 -0.38 -3.66
C ASP A 62 4.83 1.13 -3.47
N VAL A 63 3.81 1.80 -2.94
CA VAL A 63 3.82 3.25 -2.68
C VAL A 63 4.91 3.61 -1.65
N SER A 64 5.05 2.83 -0.58
CA SER A 64 6.11 3.01 0.42
C SER A 64 7.50 2.84 -0.19
N ALA A 65 7.70 1.81 -1.01
CA ALA A 65 8.97 1.54 -1.67
C ALA A 65 9.35 2.62 -2.68
N MET A 66 8.38 3.16 -3.43
CA MET A 66 8.59 4.30 -4.32
C MET A 66 9.04 5.55 -3.55
N THR A 67 8.45 5.82 -2.37
CA THR A 67 8.88 6.92 -1.50
C THR A 67 10.31 6.71 -1.02
N CYS A 68 10.69 5.47 -0.65
CA CYS A 68 12.05 5.18 -0.21
C CYS A 68 13.12 5.43 -1.29
N GLY A 69 12.73 5.43 -2.57
CA GLY A 69 13.62 5.74 -3.69
C GLY A 69 13.81 7.24 -3.95
N ARG A 70 13.29 8.12 -3.09
CA ARG A 70 13.31 9.58 -3.25
C ARG A 70 13.73 10.25 -1.96
N ALA A 71 14.24 11.48 -2.05
CA ALA A 71 14.68 12.23 -0.88
C ALA A 71 13.50 12.87 -0.14
N GLY A 72 13.44 12.69 1.18
CA GLY A 72 12.35 13.19 2.04
C GLY A 72 11.01 12.48 1.81
N ALA A 73 9.95 13.04 2.43
CA ALA A 73 8.58 12.54 2.28
C ALA A 73 7.98 12.96 0.92
N ASP A 74 8.39 12.31 -0.17
CA ASP A 74 7.89 12.52 -1.53
C ASP A 74 7.09 11.30 -2.06
N PRO A 75 5.83 11.12 -1.63
CA PRO A 75 5.01 10.00 -2.10
C PRO A 75 4.68 10.10 -3.60
N PRO A 76 4.53 8.97 -4.30
CA PRO A 76 4.09 8.99 -5.69
C PRO A 76 2.65 9.51 -5.81
N THR A 77 2.38 10.23 -6.90
CA THR A 77 1.00 10.50 -7.33
C THR A 77 0.35 9.22 -7.84
N ARG A 78 -0.99 9.21 -7.97
CA ARG A 78 -1.71 8.09 -8.59
C ARG A 78 -1.19 7.76 -9.99
N ALA A 79 -0.97 8.78 -10.83
CA ALA A 79 -0.43 8.58 -12.17
C ALA A 79 0.97 7.92 -12.16
N ASN A 80 1.84 8.30 -11.22
CA ASN A 80 3.15 7.68 -11.07
C ASN A 80 3.04 6.21 -10.68
N TYR A 81 2.15 5.89 -9.74
CA TYR A 81 1.90 4.52 -9.28
C TYR A 81 1.31 3.63 -10.40
N ASP A 82 0.31 4.14 -11.12
CA ASP A 82 -0.33 3.39 -12.22
C ASP A 82 0.65 3.12 -13.38
N ALA A 83 1.55 4.07 -13.67
CA ALA A 83 2.62 3.90 -14.64
C ALA A 83 3.60 2.80 -14.22
N MET A 84 3.98 2.74 -12.93
CA MET A 84 4.84 1.70 -12.38
C MET A 84 4.20 0.31 -12.48
N ARG A 85 2.90 0.19 -12.18
CA ARG A 85 2.18 -1.10 -12.26
C ARG A 85 1.97 -1.63 -13.67
N SER A 86 2.09 -0.76 -14.67
CA SER A 86 1.90 -1.10 -16.08
C SER A 86 3.21 -1.47 -16.79
N ALA A 87 4.34 -1.29 -16.11
CA ALA A 87 5.70 -1.60 -16.59
C ALA A 87 6.11 -3.03 -16.17
#